data_AF-A0A7V8JJC9-F1
#
_entry.id   AF-A0A7V8JJC9-F1
#
_cell.length_a   1.000
_cell.length_b   1.000
_cell.length_c   1.000
_cell.angle_alpha   90.00
_cell.angle_beta   90.00
_cell.angle_gamma   90.00
#
_symmetry.space_group_name_H-M   'P 1'
#
loop_
_entity.id
_entity.type
_entity.pdbx_description
1 polymer ?
#
loop_
_entity_poly.entity_id
_entity_poly.type
_entity_poly.pdbx_seq_one_letter_code
_entity_poly.pdbx_strand_id
1 'polypeptide(L)'
;MQLNTRLLDLYRRVAERINEAGLMALWALLSLLLLVIIACFLNPAKFGSYLWIVSKLSLAAVLGFGFDRAASPKDAPAGLDGIERSMAQTRRATLMAAAIIAAGLMP
;
A
#
# COMPACT_ATOMS: atom_id res chain seq x y z
N MET A 1 20.73 4.08 -29.00
CA MET A 1 19.27 3.99 -29.28
C MET A 1 18.50 3.16 -28.24
N GLN A 2 19.08 2.12 -27.63
CA GLN A 2 18.41 1.24 -26.63
C GLN A 2 18.21 1.85 -25.21
N LEU A 3 18.93 2.90 -24.83
CA LEU A 3 18.82 3.50 -23.49
C LEU A 3 17.57 4.39 -23.35
N ASN A 4 17.26 5.18 -24.39
CA ASN A 4 16.08 6.04 -24.42
C ASN A 4 14.78 5.22 -24.43
N THR A 5 14.75 4.08 -25.12
CA THR A 5 13.56 3.20 -25.13
C THR A 5 13.31 2.59 -23.76
N ARG A 6 14.36 2.15 -23.04
CA ARG A 6 14.22 1.65 -21.66
C ARG A 6 13.75 2.72 -20.67
N LEU A 7 14.24 3.96 -20.81
CA LEU A 7 13.82 5.08 -19.97
C LEU A 7 12.35 5.47 -20.23
N LEU A 8 11.94 5.48 -21.50
CA LEU A 8 10.55 5.75 -21.88
C LEU A 8 9.60 4.65 -21.38
N ASP A 9 10.00 3.38 -21.45
CA ASP A 9 9.21 2.27 -20.91
C ASP A 9 9.09 2.35 -19.39
N LEU A 10 10.16 2.76 -18.69
CA LEU A 10 10.15 2.97 -17.26
C LEU A 10 9.21 4.13 -16.87
N TYR A 11 9.33 5.26 -17.59
CA TYR A 11 8.49 6.43 -17.40
C TYR A 11 7.02 6.09 -17.63
N ARG A 12 6.71 5.35 -18.70
CA ARG A 12 5.34 4.94 -19.04
C ARG A 12 4.73 4.03 -17.96
N ARG A 13 5.49 3.05 -17.45
CA ARG A 13 5.03 2.18 -16.35
C ARG A 13 4.80 2.94 -15.05
N VAL A 14 5.64 3.93 -14.75
CA VAL A 14 5.48 4.79 -13.57
C VAL A 14 4.28 5.70 -13.74
N ALA A 15 4.10 6.31 -14.92
CA ALA A 15 2.95 7.16 -15.23
C ALA A 15 1.63 6.38 -15.18
N GLU A 16 1.58 5.16 -15.75
CA GLU A 16 0.39 4.29 -15.69
C GLU A 16 0.05 3.89 -14.24
N ARG A 17 1.05 3.54 -13.43
CA ARG A 17 0.87 3.26 -11.99
C ARG A 17 0.35 4.48 -11.22
N ILE A 18 0.84 5.67 -11.52
CA ILE A 18 0.39 6.92 -10.91
C ILE A 18 -1.04 7.25 -11.35
N ASN A 19 -1.37 7.01 -12.62
CA ASN A 19 -2.69 7.29 -13.18
C ASN A 19 -3.76 6.34 -12.60
N GLU A 20 -3.45 5.05 -12.44
CA GLU A 20 -4.30 4.10 -11.70
C GLU A 20 -4.44 4.46 -10.23
N ALA A 21 -3.37 5.00 -9.62
CA ALA A 21 -3.41 5.44 -8.25
C ALA A 21 -4.21 6.74 -8.06
N GLY A 22 -4.48 7.51 -9.11
CA GLY A 22 -4.92 8.92 -9.08
C GLY A 22 -5.84 9.32 -7.92
N LEU A 23 -7.00 8.69 -7.77
CA LEU A 23 -7.93 9.01 -6.67
C LEU A 23 -7.41 8.54 -5.30
N MET A 24 -6.94 7.30 -5.18
CA MET A 24 -6.44 6.76 -3.90
C MET A 24 -5.16 7.47 -3.43
N ALA A 25 -4.26 7.80 -4.36
CA ALA A 25 -3.04 8.55 -4.11
C ALA A 25 -3.38 9.98 -3.69
N LEU A 26 -4.35 10.63 -4.33
CA LEU A 26 -4.81 11.96 -3.90
C LEU A 26 -5.33 11.92 -2.46
N TRP A 27 -6.18 10.95 -2.12
CA TRP A 27 -6.70 10.76 -0.77
C TRP A 27 -5.61 10.41 0.24
N ALA A 28 -4.64 9.59 -0.13
CA ALA A 28 -3.50 9.25 0.72
C ALA A 28 -2.60 10.47 0.96
N LEU A 29 -2.32 11.27 -0.08
CA LEU A 29 -1.51 12.47 0.00
C LEU A 29 -2.21 13.56 0.82
N LEU A 30 -3.52 13.73 0.64
CA LEU A 30 -4.35 14.60 1.46
C LEU A 30 -4.31 14.19 2.93
N SER A 31 -4.43 12.89 3.21
CA SER A 31 -4.38 12.33 4.56
C SER A 31 -3.01 12.51 5.21
N LEU A 32 -1.93 12.31 4.45
CA LEU A 32 -0.56 12.53 4.91
C LEU A 32 -0.30 14.01 5.21
N LEU A 33 -0.79 14.91 4.35
CA LEU A 33 -0.64 16.35 4.51
C LEU A 33 -1.40 16.85 5.75
N LEU A 34 -2.62 16.35 5.97
CA LEU A 34 -3.39 16.64 7.18
C LEU A 34 -2.66 16.15 8.45
N LEU A 35 -2.08 14.95 8.40
CA LEU A 35 -1.29 14.39 9.51
C LEU A 35 -0.08 15.28 9.84
N VAL A 36 0.66 15.74 8.82
CA VAL A 36 1.82 16.62 9.01
C VAL A 36 1.40 17.96 9.63
N ILE A 37 0.30 18.56 9.16
CA ILE A 37 -0.22 19.81 9.73
C ILE A 37 -0.57 19.61 11.21
N ILE A 38 -1.31 18.55 11.55
CA ILE A 38 -1.71 18.27 12.94
C ILE A 38 -0.49 17.99 13.82
N ALA A 39 0.45 17.18 13.34
CA ALA A 39 1.58 16.76 14.13
C ALA A 39 2.64 17.87 14.31
N CYS A 40 2.88 18.73 13.31
CA CYS A 40 3.83 19.82 13.43
C CYS A 40 3.26 21.06 14.14
N PHE A 41 2.00 21.43 13.89
CA PHE A 41 1.45 22.70 14.35
C PHE A 41 0.56 22.59 15.59
N LEU A 42 -0.19 21.49 15.77
CA LEU A 42 -1.13 21.36 16.90
C LEU A 42 -0.53 20.62 18.09
N ASN A 43 0.28 19.57 17.87
CA ASN A 43 0.85 18.80 18.97
C ASN A 43 2.12 18.01 18.58
N PRO A 44 3.31 18.64 18.60
CA PRO A 44 4.57 17.99 18.24
C PRO A 44 4.94 16.83 19.18
N ALA A 45 4.49 16.84 20.43
CA ALA A 45 4.74 15.75 21.36
C ALA A 45 4.07 14.42 20.93
N LYS A 46 2.99 14.50 20.15
CA LYS A 46 2.30 13.30 19.65
C LYS A 46 2.83 12.79 18.31
N PHE A 47 3.77 13.48 17.66
CA PHE A 47 4.37 13.02 16.40
C PHE A 47 4.93 11.59 16.51
N GLY A 48 5.64 11.29 17.60
CA GLY A 48 6.18 9.94 17.86
C GLY A 48 5.09 8.87 17.92
N SER A 49 3.94 9.18 18.53
CA SER A 49 2.81 8.24 18.61
C SER A 49 2.19 7.95 17.23
N TYR A 50 2.05 8.96 16.37
CA TYR A 50 1.57 8.76 15.00
C TYR A 50 2.55 7.94 14.16
N LEU A 51 3.84 8.25 14.25
CA LEU A 51 4.88 7.51 13.54
C LEU A 51 4.92 6.04 13.96
N TRP A 52 4.72 5.78 15.26
CA TRP A 52 4.63 4.44 15.81
C TRP A 52 3.41 3.67 15.28
N ILE A 53 2.22 4.30 15.26
CA ILE A 53 1.01 3.70 14.67
C ILE A 53 1.24 3.36 13.20
N VAL A 54 1.76 4.31 12.40
CA VAL A 54 2.04 4.09 10.97
C VAL A 54 3.05 2.95 10.77
N SER A 55 4.07 2.86 11.61
CA SER A 55 5.05 1.77 11.56
C SER A 55 4.41 0.42 11.84
N LYS A 56 3.51 0.30 12.82
CA LYS A 56 2.78 -0.95 13.06
C LYS A 56 1.85 -1.32 11.91
N LEU A 57 1.09 -0.35 11.40
CA LEU A 57 0.11 -0.58 10.33
C LEU A 57 0.81 -1.02 9.04
N SER A 58 1.94 -0.39 8.70
CA SER A 58 2.74 -0.78 7.55
C SER A 58 3.36 -2.17 7.72
N LEU A 59 3.90 -2.49 8.90
CA LEU A 59 4.39 -3.84 9.22
C LEU A 59 3.28 -4.89 9.09
N ALA A 60 2.10 -4.62 9.64
CA ALA A 60 0.95 -5.52 9.58
C ALA A 60 0.48 -5.78 8.14
N ALA A 61 0.44 -4.73 7.31
CA ALA A 61 0.12 -4.85 5.89
C ALA A 61 1.14 -5.73 5.15
N VAL A 62 2.44 -5.54 5.42
CA VAL A 62 3.52 -6.36 4.83
C VAL A 62 3.40 -7.82 5.27
N LEU A 63 3.08 -8.07 6.54
CA LEU A 63 2.84 -9.43 7.04
C LEU A 63 1.63 -10.08 6.35
N GLY A 64 0.50 -9.37 6.25
CA GLY A 64 -0.68 -9.88 5.53
C GLY A 64 -0.40 -10.19 4.06
N PHE A 65 0.38 -9.34 3.38
CA PHE A 65 0.87 -9.61 2.03
C PHE A 65 1.79 -10.84 1.97
N GLY A 66 2.70 -10.97 2.94
CA GLY A 66 3.59 -12.11 3.06
C GLY A 66 2.84 -13.43 3.27
N PHE A 67 1.81 -13.43 4.11
CA PHE A 67 0.93 -14.58 4.32
C PHE A 67 0.16 -14.97 3.05
N ASP A 68 -0.44 -14.02 2.32
CA ASP A 68 -1.07 -14.31 1.02
C ASP A 68 -0.08 -14.96 0.05
N ARG A 69 1.16 -14.44 -0.02
CA ARG A 69 2.20 -14.97 -0.90
C ARG A 69 2.70 -16.36 -0.49
N ALA A 70 2.76 -16.65 0.81
CA ALA A 70 3.17 -17.96 1.31
C ALA A 70 2.05 -19.02 1.15
N ALA A 71 0.80 -18.63 1.38
CA ALA A 71 -0.37 -19.52 1.28
C ALA A 71 -0.75 -19.84 -0.17
N SER A 72 -0.55 -18.89 -1.09
CA SER A 72 -0.88 -19.08 -2.51
C SER A 72 0.26 -18.61 -3.44
N PRO A 73 1.39 -19.33 -3.50
CA PRO A 73 2.58 -18.89 -4.25
C PRO A 73 2.37 -18.81 -5.77
N LYS A 74 1.48 -19.65 -6.30
CA LYS A 74 1.19 -19.76 -7.74
C LYS A 74 0.08 -18.81 -8.21
N ASP A 75 -0.76 -18.33 -7.29
CA ASP A 75 -1.95 -17.52 -7.60
C ASP A 75 -1.68 -16.03 -7.41
N ALA A 76 -0.49 -15.57 -7.83
CA ALA A 76 -0.16 -14.16 -7.74
C ALA A 76 -1.05 -13.38 -8.73
N PRO A 77 -1.77 -12.32 -8.29
CA PRO A 77 -2.69 -11.58 -9.14
C PRO A 77 -2.01 -10.87 -10.33
N ALA A 78 -0.68 -10.80 -10.35
CA ALA A 78 0.08 -10.29 -11.49
C ALA A 78 0.17 -11.28 -12.66
N GLY A 79 -0.01 -12.58 -12.41
CA GLY A 79 0.04 -13.64 -13.43
C GLY A 79 -1.33 -14.22 -13.80
N LEU A 80 -2.40 -13.69 -13.23
CA LEU A 80 -3.78 -14.13 -13.46
C LEU A 80 -4.51 -13.10 -14.32
N ASP A 81 -5.53 -13.53 -15.05
CA ASP A 81 -6.37 -12.67 -15.88
C ASP A 81 -7.86 -12.78 -15.51
N GLY A 82 -8.65 -11.78 -15.91
CA GLY A 82 -10.09 -11.74 -15.71
C GLY A 82 -10.53 -11.89 -14.25
N ILE A 83 -11.45 -12.82 -14.00
CA ILE A 83 -12.11 -13.02 -12.70
C ILE A 83 -11.13 -13.55 -11.66
N GLU A 84 -10.21 -14.43 -12.04
CA GLU A 84 -9.23 -15.01 -11.13
C GLU A 84 -8.31 -13.95 -10.53
N ARG A 85 -7.92 -12.95 -11.33
CA ARG A 85 -7.16 -11.79 -10.85
C ARG A 85 -7.93 -10.99 -9.81
N SER A 86 -9.22 -10.73 -10.05
CA SER A 86 -10.06 -9.97 -9.11
C SER A 86 -10.27 -10.73 -7.79
N MET A 87 -10.47 -12.05 -7.86
CA MET A 87 -10.57 -12.90 -6.67
C MET A 87 -9.26 -12.92 -5.87
N ALA A 88 -8.11 -13.07 -6.55
CA ALA A 88 -6.80 -13.04 -5.90
C ALA A 88 -6.47 -11.67 -5.29
N GLN A 89 -6.85 -10.56 -5.95
CA GLN A 89 -6.71 -9.21 -5.39
C GLN A 89 -7.58 -9.02 -4.14
N THR A 90 -8.83 -9.52 -4.17
CA THR A 90 -9.75 -9.43 -3.03
C THR A 90 -9.24 -10.24 -1.84
N ARG A 91 -8.77 -11.47 -2.06
CA ARG A 91 -8.16 -12.32 -1.01
C ARG A 91 -6.95 -11.64 -0.37
N ARG A 92 -6.06 -11.05 -1.17
CA ARG A 92 -4.90 -10.32 -0.66
C ARG A 92 -5.33 -9.11 0.16
N ALA A 93 -6.30 -8.33 -0.34
CA ALA A 93 -6.81 -7.16 0.36
C ALA A 93 -7.45 -7.54 1.70
N THR A 94 -8.23 -8.63 1.76
CA THR A 94 -8.85 -9.10 3.02
C THR A 94 -7.82 -9.59 4.02
N LEU A 95 -6.78 -10.32 3.60
CA LEU A 95 -5.69 -10.76 4.49
C LEU A 95 -4.89 -9.57 5.04
N MET A 96 -4.58 -8.58 4.20
CA MET A 96 -3.91 -7.35 4.64
C MET A 96 -4.79 -6.56 5.62
N ALA A 97 -6.10 -6.42 5.34
CA ALA A 97 -7.04 -5.74 6.23
C ALA A 97 -7.17 -6.46 7.58
N ALA A 98 -7.28 -7.80 7.57
CA ALA A 98 -7.34 -8.60 8.80
C ALA A 98 -6.07 -8.44 9.65
N ALA A 99 -4.89 -8.44 9.02
CA ALA A 99 -3.63 -8.21 9.71
C ALA A 99 -3.54 -6.81 10.33
N ILE A 100 -4.01 -5.79 9.60
CA ILE A 100 -4.07 -4.40 10.08
C ILE A 100 -5.00 -4.29 11.30
N ILE A 101 -6.19 -4.88 11.24
CA ILE A 101 -7.16 -4.87 12.36
C ILE A 101 -6.56 -5.59 13.56
N ALA A 102 -5.95 -6.76 13.37
CA ALA A 102 -5.28 -7.48 14.45
C ALA A 102 -4.19 -6.65 15.11
N ALA A 103 -3.35 -5.95 14.33
CA ALA A 103 -2.32 -5.07 14.86
C ALA A 103 -2.87 -3.82 15.58
N GLY A 104 -4.06 -3.35 15.18
CA GLY A 104 -4.77 -2.26 15.85
C GLY A 104 -5.42 -2.67 17.17
N LEU A 105 -5.78 -3.95 17.33
CA LEU A 105 -6.35 -4.51 18.56
C LEU A 105 -5.29 -4.95 19.58
N MET A 106 -4.02 -5.07 19.18
CA MET A 106 -2.92 -5.35 20.09
C MET A 106 -2.58 -4.11 20.92
N PRO A 107 -2.56 -4.21 22.26
CA PRO A 107 -2.27 -3.08 23.16
C PRO A 107 -0.89 -2.46 22.93
#